data_AF-A0A7V9NUZ0-F1
#
_entry.id   AF-A0A7V9NUZ0-F1
#
_cell.length_a   1.000
_cell.length_b   1.000
_cell.length_c   1.000
_cell.angle_alpha   90.00
_cell.angle_beta   90.00
_cell.angle_gamma   90.00
#
_symmetry.space_group_name_H-M   'P 1'
#
loop_
_entity.id
_entity.type
_entity.pdbx_description
1 polymer ?
#
loop_
_entity_poly.entity_id
_entity_poly.type
_entity_poly.pdbx_seq_one_letter_code
_entity_poly.pdbx_strand_id
1 'polypeptide(L)'
;MRDIAATIDPALLMGADAATLLCKIAEAERLCGAVRVVVAKRVDETGAWAGGGHRNAADWMANETGCSVRDAIDDLQTSWNLGGQPTLDEALRNGHMSTDKASAVSDAAKKNPDAEEELVNKAKKAPLSSVREECNKTKARAEDPDKRAERCRKARRAFFGPERDGMI
;
A
#
# COMPACT_ATOMS: atom_id res chain seq x y z
N MET A 1 13.86 10.29 -19.28
CA MET A 1 14.29 9.31 -18.26
C MET A 1 15.20 8.23 -18.83
N ARG A 2 14.85 7.57 -19.95
CA ARG A 2 15.70 6.54 -20.58
C ARG A 2 17.11 7.03 -20.91
N ASP A 3 17.22 8.20 -21.55
CA ASP A 3 18.52 8.76 -21.92
C ASP A 3 19.36 9.12 -20.69
N ILE A 4 18.75 9.76 -19.68
CA ILE A 4 19.41 10.07 -18.41
C ILE A 4 19.96 8.80 -17.75
N ALA A 5 19.16 7.73 -17.68
CA ALA A 5 19.58 6.45 -17.10
C ALA A 5 20.73 5.79 -17.87
N ALA A 6 20.79 5.99 -19.19
CA ALA A 6 21.83 5.42 -20.04
C ALA A 6 23.16 6.20 -19.99
N THR A 7 23.12 7.50 -19.70
CA THR A 7 24.30 8.37 -19.79
C THR A 7 24.83 8.87 -18.45
N ILE A 8 24.08 8.67 -17.35
CA ILE A 8 24.53 9.11 -16.02
C ILE A 8 25.73 8.26 -15.57
N ASP A 9 26.82 8.91 -15.21
CA ASP A 9 27.96 8.30 -14.53
C ASP A 9 27.94 8.71 -13.05
N PRO A 10 27.57 7.80 -12.13
CA PRO A 10 27.52 8.11 -10.70
C PRO A 10 28.88 8.55 -10.13
N ALA A 11 29.99 8.13 -10.73
CA ALA A 11 31.33 8.50 -10.27
C ALA A 11 31.65 9.98 -10.52
N LEU A 12 30.93 10.64 -11.43
CA LEU A 12 31.08 12.06 -11.74
C LEU A 12 30.17 12.98 -10.90
N LEU A 13 29.29 12.41 -10.07
CA LEU A 13 28.40 13.18 -9.21
C LEU A 13 29.09 13.52 -7.88
N MET A 14 29.04 14.79 -7.50
CA MET A 14 29.35 15.17 -6.13
C MET A 14 28.27 14.62 -5.19
N GLY A 15 28.65 14.23 -3.97
CA GLY A 15 27.72 13.58 -3.03
C GLY A 15 26.45 14.39 -2.74
N ALA A 16 26.54 15.71 -2.66
CA ALA A 16 25.39 16.59 -2.45
C ALA A 16 24.44 16.61 -3.66
N ASP A 17 24.98 16.57 -4.88
CA ASP A 17 24.19 16.52 -6.12
C ASP A 17 23.51 15.16 -6.28
N ALA A 18 24.23 14.08 -5.97
CA ALA A 18 23.67 12.72 -5.95
C ALA A 18 22.50 12.61 -4.95
N ALA A 19 22.66 13.14 -3.74
CA ALA A 19 21.58 13.16 -2.74
C ALA A 19 20.37 13.98 -3.21
N THR A 20 20.61 15.17 -3.79
CA THR A 20 19.54 16.03 -4.33
C THR A 20 18.79 15.34 -5.47
N LEU A 21 19.51 14.70 -6.39
CA LEU A 21 18.94 13.95 -7.49
C LEU A 21 18.08 12.78 -6.97
N LEU A 22 18.60 12.02 -6.01
CA LEU A 22 17.86 10.90 -5.41
C LEU A 22 16.55 11.38 -4.75
N CYS A 23 16.55 12.51 -4.05
CA CYS A 23 15.33 13.09 -3.48
C CYS A 23 14.28 13.42 -4.55
N LYS A 24 14.70 14.01 -5.68
CA LYS A 24 13.81 14.33 -6.81
C LYS A 24 13.27 13.07 -7.49
N ILE A 25 14.10 12.04 -7.66
CA ILE A 25 13.67 10.75 -8.21
C ILE A 25 12.66 10.09 -7.28
N ALA A 26 12.91 10.08 -5.96
CA ALA A 26 11.97 9.53 -4.99
C ALA A 26 10.62 10.27 -4.99
N GLU A 27 10.61 11.58 -5.23
CA GLU A 27 9.37 12.34 -5.43
C GLU A 27 8.64 11.93 -6.72
N ALA A 28 9.36 11.82 -7.84
CA ALA A 28 8.80 11.36 -9.10
C ALA A 28 8.23 9.94 -8.99
N GLU A 29 8.91 9.02 -8.30
CA GLU A 29 8.43 7.66 -8.03
C GLU A 29 7.12 7.66 -7.23
N ARG A 30 7.02 8.50 -6.19
CA ARG A 30 5.77 8.66 -5.42
C ARG A 30 4.63 9.16 -6.30
N LEU A 31 4.88 10.14 -7.15
CA LEU A 31 3.88 10.69 -8.07
C LEU A 31 3.45 9.65 -9.13
N CYS A 32 4.40 8.91 -9.72
CA CYS A 32 4.08 7.83 -10.65
C CYS A 32 3.27 6.71 -9.96
N GLY A 33 3.64 6.33 -8.73
CA GLY A 33 2.88 5.39 -7.92
C GLY A 33 1.47 5.89 -7.60
N ALA A 34 1.32 7.17 -7.27
CA ALA A 34 0.01 7.79 -7.05
C ALA A 34 -0.88 7.71 -8.29
N VAL A 35 -0.36 8.06 -9.47
CA VAL A 35 -1.10 7.93 -10.74
C VAL A 35 -1.50 6.48 -10.99
N ARG A 36 -0.58 5.52 -10.81
CA ARG A 36 -0.87 4.09 -10.94
C ARG A 36 -2.04 3.66 -10.05
N VAL A 37 -2.01 4.02 -8.76
CA VAL A 37 -3.10 3.73 -7.83
C VAL A 37 -4.40 4.38 -8.31
N VAL A 38 -4.40 5.67 -8.66
CA VAL A 38 -5.62 6.38 -9.07
C VAL A 38 -6.29 5.74 -10.31
N VAL A 39 -5.50 5.31 -11.30
CA VAL A 39 -6.06 4.74 -12.54
C VAL A 39 -6.43 3.26 -12.41
N ALA A 40 -5.89 2.56 -11.41
CA ALA A 40 -6.10 1.13 -11.17
C ALA A 40 -7.59 0.74 -11.15
N LYS A 41 -8.40 1.45 -10.35
CA LYS A 41 -9.84 1.23 -10.26
C LYS A 41 -10.51 1.35 -11.63
N ARG A 42 -10.10 2.31 -12.45
CA ARG A 42 -10.73 2.53 -13.75
C ARG A 42 -10.46 1.37 -14.73
N VAL A 43 -9.25 0.82 -14.70
CA VAL A 43 -8.92 -0.39 -15.48
C VAL A 43 -9.79 -1.55 -15.05
N ASP A 44 -9.94 -1.76 -13.73
CA ASP A 44 -10.75 -2.83 -13.16
C ASP A 44 -12.24 -2.68 -13.53
N GLU A 45 -12.81 -1.48 -13.33
CA GLU A 45 -14.20 -1.15 -13.68
C GLU A 45 -14.55 -1.38 -15.15
N THR A 46 -13.63 -1.06 -16.05
CA THR A 46 -13.85 -1.16 -17.49
C THR A 46 -13.57 -2.54 -18.06
N GLY A 47 -12.96 -3.43 -17.26
CA GLY A 47 -12.51 -4.74 -17.72
C GLY A 47 -11.38 -4.67 -18.76
N ALA A 48 -10.69 -3.53 -18.90
CA ALA A 48 -9.63 -3.33 -19.89
C ALA A 48 -8.45 -4.32 -19.72
N TRP A 49 -8.31 -4.92 -18.54
CA TRP A 49 -7.32 -5.95 -18.21
C TRP A 49 -7.62 -7.33 -18.81
N ALA A 50 -8.85 -7.60 -19.25
CA ALA A 50 -9.32 -8.97 -19.56
C ALA A 50 -8.79 -9.55 -20.88
N GLY A 51 -8.18 -8.73 -21.75
CA GLY A 51 -7.79 -9.15 -23.10
C GLY A 51 -6.63 -10.16 -23.19
N GLY A 52 -5.88 -10.38 -22.11
CA GLY A 52 -4.60 -11.13 -22.12
C GLY A 52 -4.57 -12.47 -21.38
N GLY A 53 -5.71 -13.00 -20.93
CA GLY A 53 -5.75 -14.27 -20.17
C GLY A 53 -5.34 -14.17 -18.70
N HIS A 54 -5.30 -12.96 -18.14
CA HIS A 54 -5.07 -12.74 -16.71
C HIS A 54 -6.28 -13.12 -15.87
N ARG A 55 -6.06 -13.51 -14.61
CA ARG A 55 -7.14 -13.96 -13.71
C ARG A 55 -8.01 -12.82 -13.20
N ASN A 56 -7.44 -11.62 -13.05
CA ASN A 56 -8.09 -10.40 -12.57
C ASN A 56 -7.21 -9.17 -12.87
N ALA A 57 -7.71 -7.97 -12.57
CA ALA A 57 -6.98 -6.72 -12.78
C ALA A 57 -5.65 -6.64 -12.03
N ALA A 58 -5.55 -7.19 -10.82
CA ALA A 58 -4.31 -7.16 -10.05
C ALA A 58 -3.23 -8.07 -10.66
N ASP A 59 -3.63 -9.25 -11.16
CA ASP A 59 -2.75 -10.18 -11.88
C ASP A 59 -2.23 -9.54 -13.19
N TRP A 60 -3.09 -8.85 -13.93
CA TRP A 60 -2.70 -8.06 -15.11
C TRP A 60 -1.74 -6.91 -14.74
N MET A 61 -2.06 -6.14 -13.71
CA MET A 61 -1.26 -4.98 -13.30
C MET A 61 0.13 -5.40 -12.81
N ALA A 62 0.23 -6.48 -12.04
CA ALA A 62 1.51 -7.02 -11.59
C ALA A 62 2.39 -7.39 -12.80
N ASN A 63 1.80 -8.02 -13.82
CA ASN A 63 2.50 -8.34 -15.06
C ASN A 63 2.93 -7.09 -15.84
N GLU A 64 2.05 -6.10 -16.00
CA GLU A 64 2.34 -4.87 -16.77
C GLU A 64 3.39 -3.98 -16.11
N THR A 65 3.37 -3.90 -14.77
CA THR A 65 4.23 -2.98 -14.01
C THR A 65 5.48 -3.63 -13.42
N GLY A 66 5.54 -4.96 -13.41
CA GLY A 66 6.64 -5.73 -12.82
C GLY A 66 6.67 -5.74 -11.29
N CYS A 67 5.63 -5.24 -10.60
CA CYS A 67 5.52 -5.32 -9.14
C CYS A 67 5.03 -6.70 -8.68
N SER A 68 5.02 -6.94 -7.37
CA SER A 68 4.44 -8.18 -6.86
C SER A 68 2.91 -8.16 -6.97
N VAL A 69 2.30 -9.35 -7.09
CA VAL A 69 0.83 -9.49 -7.06
C VAL A 69 0.25 -8.89 -5.77
N ARG A 70 0.98 -8.96 -4.66
CA ARG A 70 0.53 -8.35 -3.40
C ARG A 70 0.46 -6.83 -3.51
N ASP A 71 1.47 -6.20 -4.07
CA ASP A 71 1.51 -4.75 -4.26
C ASP A 71 0.39 -4.31 -5.21
N ALA A 72 0.15 -5.04 -6.30
CA ALA A 72 -0.94 -4.77 -7.22
C ALA A 72 -2.33 -4.88 -6.55
N ILE A 73 -2.53 -5.90 -5.69
CA ILE A 73 -3.75 -6.03 -4.90
C ILE A 73 -3.91 -4.83 -3.96
N ASP A 74 -2.85 -4.44 -3.26
CA ASP A 74 -2.86 -3.33 -2.31
C ASP A 74 -3.13 -1.99 -3.00
N ASP A 75 -2.50 -1.73 -4.15
CA ASP A 75 -2.74 -0.55 -4.99
C ASP A 75 -4.19 -0.51 -5.49
N LEU A 76 -4.72 -1.64 -5.99
CA LEU A 76 -6.10 -1.72 -6.48
C LEU A 76 -7.11 -1.52 -5.35
N GLN A 77 -6.91 -2.15 -4.19
CA GLN A 77 -7.77 -1.95 -3.01
C GLN A 77 -7.74 -0.51 -2.53
N THR A 78 -6.56 0.11 -2.49
CA THR A 78 -6.40 1.54 -2.16
C THR A 78 -7.21 2.39 -3.13
N SER A 79 -7.05 2.16 -4.44
CA SER A 79 -7.78 2.87 -5.50
C SER A 79 -9.30 2.84 -5.32
N TRP A 80 -9.84 1.67 -4.97
CA TRP A 80 -11.27 1.51 -4.70
C TRP A 80 -11.75 2.31 -3.48
N ASN A 81 -10.91 2.46 -2.45
CA ASN A 81 -11.26 3.16 -1.21
C ASN A 81 -11.12 4.69 -1.29
N LEU A 82 -10.28 5.22 -2.20
CA LEU A 82 -9.97 6.67 -2.27
C LEU A 82 -11.21 7.57 -2.38
N GLY A 83 -12.30 7.08 -3.00
CA GLY A 83 -13.54 7.86 -3.12
C GLY A 83 -14.20 8.22 -1.79
N GLY A 84 -13.87 7.53 -0.69
CA GLY A 84 -14.30 7.86 0.67
C GLY A 84 -13.17 8.33 1.59
N GLN A 85 -12.00 8.65 1.03
CA GLN A 85 -10.79 9.03 1.78
C GLN A 85 -10.14 10.26 1.10
N PRO A 86 -10.81 11.43 1.13
CA PRO A 86 -10.39 12.61 0.37
C PRO A 86 -9.04 13.18 0.82
N THR A 87 -8.73 13.14 2.12
CA THR A 87 -7.45 13.64 2.65
C THR A 87 -6.29 12.74 2.22
N LEU A 88 -6.53 11.42 2.14
CA LEU A 88 -5.58 10.47 1.61
C LEU A 88 -5.39 10.62 0.09
N ASP A 89 -6.47 10.77 -0.68
CA ASP A 89 -6.41 10.98 -2.13
C ASP A 89 -5.58 12.22 -2.48
N GLU A 90 -5.85 13.35 -1.82
CA GLU A 90 -5.07 14.58 -2.00
C GLU A 90 -3.60 14.37 -1.65
N ALA A 91 -3.31 13.75 -0.51
CA ALA A 91 -1.93 13.55 -0.07
C ALA A 91 -1.14 12.62 -1.01
N LEU A 92 -1.80 11.59 -1.55
CA LEU A 92 -1.22 10.68 -2.52
C LEU A 92 -0.94 11.39 -3.85
N ARG A 93 -1.93 12.12 -4.40
CA ARG A 93 -1.80 12.87 -5.66
C ARG A 93 -0.71 13.94 -5.63
N ASN A 94 -0.50 14.55 -4.47
CA ASN A 94 0.55 15.54 -4.25
C ASN A 94 1.92 14.90 -3.96
N GLY A 95 2.07 13.58 -4.05
CA GLY A 95 3.36 12.90 -3.87
C GLY A 95 3.92 12.95 -2.45
N HIS A 96 3.08 13.23 -1.44
CA HIS A 96 3.52 13.38 -0.05
C HIS A 96 3.82 12.05 0.65
N MET A 97 3.40 10.91 0.08
CA MET A 97 3.68 9.58 0.62
C MET A 97 3.81 8.53 -0.48
N SER A 98 4.47 7.42 -0.17
CA SER A 98 4.55 6.26 -1.05
C SER A 98 3.23 5.47 -1.07
N THR A 99 3.05 4.63 -2.08
CA THR A 99 1.88 3.73 -2.22
C THR A 99 1.75 2.78 -1.04
N ASP A 100 2.86 2.27 -0.50
CA ASP A 100 2.86 1.41 0.70
C ASP A 100 2.29 2.10 1.94
N LYS A 101 2.61 3.39 2.12
CA LYS A 101 2.04 4.19 3.22
C LYS A 101 0.55 4.44 2.96
N ALA A 102 0.20 4.78 1.72
CA ALA A 102 -1.18 5.03 1.34
C ALA A 102 -2.07 3.80 1.53
N SER A 103 -1.61 2.61 1.16
CA SER A 103 -2.32 1.35 1.38
C SER A 103 -2.54 1.06 2.87
N ALA A 104 -1.50 1.23 3.70
CA ALA A 104 -1.61 1.05 5.15
C ALA A 104 -2.61 2.02 5.78
N VAL A 105 -2.56 3.30 5.39
CA VAL A 105 -3.48 4.34 5.87
C VAL A 105 -4.90 4.07 5.35
N SER A 106 -5.06 3.67 4.10
CA SER A 106 -6.36 3.39 3.49
C SER A 106 -7.09 2.25 4.18
N ASP A 107 -6.38 1.15 4.47
CA ASP A 107 -6.95 0.02 5.22
C ASP A 107 -7.38 0.43 6.64
N ALA A 108 -6.57 1.25 7.32
CA ALA A 108 -6.92 1.75 8.64
C ALA A 108 -8.11 2.73 8.62
N ALA A 109 -8.11 3.72 7.71
CA ALA A 109 -9.19 4.69 7.53
C ALA A 109 -10.50 4.01 7.11
N LYS A 110 -10.45 2.92 6.33
CA LYS A 110 -11.63 2.11 6.00
C LYS A 110 -12.26 1.47 7.24
N LYS A 111 -11.48 1.16 8.27
CA LYS A 111 -11.95 0.58 9.55
C LYS A 111 -12.32 1.64 10.56
N ASN A 112 -11.67 2.80 10.50
CA ASN A 112 -11.91 3.94 11.38
C ASN A 112 -11.85 5.24 10.57
N PRO A 113 -12.97 5.65 9.93
CA PRO A 113 -13.00 6.82 9.04
C PRO A 113 -12.55 8.10 9.75
N ASP A 114 -12.90 8.27 11.02
CA ASP A 114 -12.58 9.47 11.81
C ASP A 114 -11.07 9.67 12.04
N ALA A 115 -10.25 8.63 11.81
CA ALA A 115 -8.80 8.68 11.99
C ALA A 115 -8.02 9.02 10.70
N GLU A 116 -8.70 9.22 9.57
CA GLU A 116 -8.04 9.44 8.27
C GLU A 116 -7.05 10.60 8.31
N GLU A 117 -7.51 11.79 8.74
CA GLU A 117 -6.70 13.01 8.71
C GLU A 117 -5.45 12.89 9.60
N GLU A 118 -5.61 12.35 10.80
CA GLU A 118 -4.50 12.12 11.74
C GLU A 118 -3.46 11.17 11.13
N LEU A 119 -3.91 10.04 10.58
CA LEU A 119 -3.04 9.03 9.97
C LEU A 119 -2.30 9.59 8.75
N VAL A 120 -2.98 10.36 7.89
CA VAL A 120 -2.36 11.01 6.73
C VAL A 120 -1.29 12.00 7.17
N ASN A 121 -1.59 12.88 8.14
CA ASN A 121 -0.64 13.87 8.63
C ASN A 121 0.62 13.23 9.25
N LYS A 122 0.45 12.10 9.95
CA LYS A 122 1.57 11.31 10.44
C LYS A 122 2.36 10.64 9.30
N ALA A 123 1.67 10.06 8.32
CA ALA A 123 2.29 9.36 7.21
C ALA A 123 3.18 10.24 6.31
N LYS A 124 2.85 11.53 6.19
CA LYS A 124 3.67 12.52 5.47
C LYS A 124 5.10 12.66 6.04
N LYS A 125 5.27 12.44 7.35
CA LYS A 125 6.53 12.75 8.07
C LYS A 125 7.25 11.51 8.61
N ALA A 126 6.50 10.45 8.95
CA ALA A 126 7.04 9.28 9.62
C ALA A 126 7.57 8.22 8.62
N PRO A 127 8.53 7.37 9.01
CA PRO A 127 8.93 6.21 8.22
C PRO A 127 7.81 5.18 8.12
N LEU A 128 7.83 4.35 7.08
CA LEU A 128 6.77 3.37 6.78
C LEU A 128 6.48 2.42 7.97
N SER A 129 7.50 1.99 8.69
CA SER A 129 7.34 1.10 9.86
C SER A 129 6.46 1.73 10.94
N SER A 130 6.73 2.99 11.31
CA SER A 130 5.93 3.73 12.29
C SER A 130 4.51 4.03 11.81
N VAL A 131 4.32 4.26 10.49
CA VAL A 131 2.98 4.42 9.90
C VAL A 131 2.18 3.13 10.02
N ARG A 132 2.79 1.99 9.67
CA ARG A 132 2.15 0.66 9.79
C ARG A 132 1.77 0.36 11.24
N GLU A 133 2.66 0.65 12.17
CA GLU A 133 2.39 0.47 13.61
C GLU A 133 1.17 1.29 14.05
N GLU A 134 1.11 2.58 13.69
CA GLU A 134 -0.03 3.43 14.04
C GLU A 134 -1.33 2.95 13.40
N CYS A 135 -1.30 2.62 12.10
CA CYS A 135 -2.44 2.07 11.39
C CYS A 135 -2.98 0.81 12.07
N ASN A 136 -2.09 -0.07 12.56
CA ASN A 136 -2.47 -1.26 13.30
C ASN A 136 -3.09 -0.93 14.68
N LYS A 137 -2.56 0.07 15.39
CA LYS A 137 -3.15 0.55 16.65
C LYS A 137 -4.55 1.13 16.43
N THR A 138 -4.72 1.97 15.41
CA THR A 138 -6.01 2.56 15.05
C THR A 138 -7.04 1.49 14.71
N LYS A 139 -6.66 0.50 13.89
CA LYS A 139 -7.52 -0.66 13.59
C LYS A 139 -7.92 -1.42 14.84
N ALA A 140 -6.98 -1.66 15.76
CA ALA A 140 -7.25 -2.36 17.01
C ALA A 140 -8.18 -1.59 17.96
N ARG A 141 -8.13 -0.25 17.94
CA ARG A 141 -9.04 0.61 18.74
C ARG A 141 -10.46 0.65 18.20
N ALA A 142 -10.62 0.54 16.88
CA ALA A 142 -11.92 0.52 16.22
C ALA A 142 -12.62 -0.86 16.30
N GLU A 143 -11.88 -1.89 16.70
CA GLU A 143 -12.48 -3.19 17.00
C GLU A 143 -13.19 -3.17 18.35
N ASP A 144 -14.46 -3.55 18.35
CA ASP A 144 -15.21 -3.89 19.54
C ASP A 144 -14.40 -4.90 20.42
N PRO A 145 -14.12 -4.56 21.70
CA PRO A 145 -13.35 -5.41 22.60
C PRO A 145 -13.85 -6.86 22.67
N ASP A 146 -15.17 -7.07 22.57
CA ASP A 146 -15.79 -8.39 22.67
C ASP A 146 -15.52 -9.23 21.41
N LYS A 147 -15.62 -8.61 20.22
CA LYS A 147 -15.27 -9.26 18.95
C LYS A 147 -13.78 -9.58 18.86
N ARG A 148 -12.93 -8.75 19.47
CA ARG A 148 -11.48 -9.00 19.56
C ARG A 148 -11.17 -10.19 20.47
N ALA A 149 -11.80 -10.26 21.64
CA ALA A 149 -11.65 -11.38 22.56
C ALA A 149 -12.12 -12.71 21.92
N GLU A 150 -13.22 -12.68 21.18
CA GLU A 150 -13.75 -13.84 20.48
C GLU A 150 -12.82 -14.36 19.37
N ARG A 151 -12.25 -13.47 18.54
CA ARG A 151 -11.26 -13.87 17.53
C ARG A 151 -9.98 -14.44 18.14
N CYS A 152 -9.47 -13.83 19.22
CA CYS A 152 -8.32 -14.37 19.94
C CYS A 152 -8.61 -15.75 20.56
N ARG A 153 -9.83 -15.97 21.09
CA ARG A 153 -10.28 -17.28 21.57
C ARG A 153 -10.35 -18.30 20.42
N LYS A 154 -10.88 -17.90 19.25
CA LYS A 154 -10.98 -18.77 18.07
C LYS A 154 -9.61 -19.15 17.49
N ALA A 155 -8.68 -18.19 17.42
CA ALA A 155 -7.31 -18.43 16.97
C ALA A 155 -6.52 -19.38 17.90
N ARG A 156 -6.71 -19.26 19.23
CA ARG A 156 -6.12 -20.22 20.20
C ARG A 156 -6.68 -21.62 20.07
N ARG A 157 -7.95 -21.79 19.70
CA ARG A 157 -8.56 -23.11 19.47
C ARG A 157 -8.06 -23.79 18.19
N ALA A 158 -7.62 -23.02 17.19
CA ALA A 158 -7.09 -23.58 15.94
C ALA A 158 -5.66 -24.14 16.06
N PHE A 159 -4.93 -23.82 17.14
CA PHE A 159 -3.56 -24.30 17.36
C PHE A 159 -3.48 -25.59 18.21
N PHE A 160 -4.57 -25.99 18.86
CA PHE A 160 -4.69 -27.27 19.56
C PHE A 160 -5.48 -28.26 18.69
N GLY A 161 -4.88 -28.72 17.59
CA GLY A 161 -5.30 -29.97 16.96
C GLY A 161 -4.74 -31.14 17.79
N PRO A 162 -5.54 -32.15 18.17
CA PRO A 162 -5.00 -33.30 18.87
C PRO A 162 -4.09 -34.07 17.91
N GLU A 163 -2.78 -34.07 18.20
CA GLU A 163 -1.88 -35.08 17.64
C GLU A 163 -2.47 -36.44 18.02
N ARG A 164 -2.94 -37.18 17.01
CA ARG A 164 -3.35 -38.56 17.19
C ARG A 164 -2.06 -39.35 17.39
N ASP A 165 -1.74 -39.57 18.66
CA ASP A 165 -0.86 -40.64 19.11
C ASP A 165 -1.44 -41.96 18.57
N GLY A 166 -0.81 -42.44 17.50
CA GLY A 166 -1.11 -43.69 16.83
C GLY A 166 0.07 -44.63 17.02
N MET A 167 0.19 -45.15 18.24
CA MET A 167 1.09 -46.25 18.60
C MET A 167 0.56 -47.55 17.97
N ILE A 168 1.17 -48.03 16.88
CA ILE A 168 1.43 -49.46 16.55
C ILE A 168 2.66 -49.54 15.64
#